data_AF-A0A1F7G323-F1
#
_entry.id   AF-A0A1F7G323-F1
#
_cell.length_a   1.000
_cell.length_b   1.000
_cell.length_c   1.000
_cell.angle_alpha   90.00
_cell.angle_beta   90.00
_cell.angle_gamma   90.00
#
_symmetry.space_group_name_H-M   'P 1'
#
loop_
_entity.id
_entity.type
_entity.pdbx_description
1 polymer ?
#
loop_
_entity_poly.entity_id
_entity_poly.type
_entity_poly.pdbx_seq_one_letter_code
_entity_poly.pdbx_strand_id
1 'polypeptide(L)'
;MKKAIIVLILVMALVSQLAAQPARFIDNNAALRYLMAIGFMPQLSEKAAYVIGDVNSLETLKELKPEIRKELESNTAVGNLRTIMRLLELAAMCTESTFVVDQDYDDESMIPPYRSLRIFARFMVARGWMDAEKGNYADAASKFAHIFRFGANLSREGFAISCMVGIGIQRMAVESINNLLEISNDKAIRKTLHDYFSALPKPIVDRTLNVSMEKLYITNTLKKAEKKPELLIGLDKFQDDIVKEKPQQSADKACIANQRVLMGAFEMYLMDNKVTPENFDSAAMLKKLVEEEYLKSAPVCENKGTYSITLADKDDFTVSCSCGVSPDAPTNVSDEKSAEKVSPELLQKIESYIKSDEFTSNKAELVAIFDEILKIDPYDVAGDEAAGKIAERIENSQNTLIKTLVINPQSFYKSLRENQQRIDDLVKKLAQ
;
A
#
# COMPACT_ATOMS: atom_id res chain seq x y z
N MET A 1 5.80 42.54 -43.91
CA MET A 1 5.92 42.59 -42.43
C MET A 1 4.62 42.30 -41.70
N LYS A 2 3.54 43.09 -41.85
CA LYS A 2 2.28 42.87 -41.09
C LYS A 2 1.70 41.44 -41.20
N LYS A 3 1.68 40.84 -42.40
CA LYS A 3 1.18 39.47 -42.61
C LYS A 3 2.04 38.39 -41.93
N ALA A 4 3.36 38.58 -41.88
CA ALA A 4 4.28 37.64 -41.23
C ALA A 4 4.13 37.66 -39.70
N ILE A 5 3.90 38.84 -39.12
CA ILE A 5 3.65 39.00 -37.68
C ILE A 5 2.32 38.33 -37.29
N ILE A 6 1.27 38.49 -38.11
CA ILE A 6 -0.04 37.85 -37.84
C ILE A 6 0.06 36.32 -37.89
N VAL A 7 0.80 35.76 -38.85
CA VAL A 7 1.02 34.31 -38.95
C VAL A 7 1.82 33.80 -37.75
N LEU A 8 2.86 34.52 -37.32
CA LEU A 8 3.65 34.15 -36.14
C LEU A 8 2.79 34.14 -34.85
N ILE A 9 1.92 35.14 -34.67
CA ILE A 9 1.01 35.21 -33.52
C ILE A 9 0.00 34.05 -33.54
N LEU A 10 -0.57 33.71 -34.70
CA LEU A 10 -1.49 32.59 -34.83
C LEU A 10 -0.82 31.24 -34.56
N VAL A 11 0.41 31.05 -35.04
CA VAL A 11 1.21 29.85 -34.76
C VAL A 11 1.54 29.77 -33.27
N MET A 12 1.96 30.87 -32.63
CA MET A 12 2.20 30.89 -31.19
C MET A 12 0.93 30.65 -30.37
N ALA A 13 -0.23 31.17 -30.80
CA ALA A 13 -1.52 30.92 -30.15
C ALA A 13 -1.92 29.43 -30.26
N LEU A 14 -1.79 28.83 -31.44
CA LEU A 14 -2.06 27.40 -31.66
C LEU A 14 -1.08 26.51 -30.88
N VAL A 15 0.22 26.84 -30.88
CA VAL A 15 1.22 26.11 -30.08
C VAL A 15 0.96 26.27 -28.59
N SER A 16 0.51 27.45 -28.14
CA SER A 16 0.16 27.67 -26.73
C SER A 16 -1.10 26.90 -26.29
N GLN A 17 -2.04 26.66 -27.21
CA GLN A 17 -3.21 25.80 -26.97
C GLN A 17 -2.85 24.32 -27.00
N LEU A 18 -1.89 23.91 -27.84
CA LEU A 18 -1.34 22.55 -27.87
C LEU A 18 -0.41 22.25 -26.69
N ALA A 19 0.21 23.29 -26.11
CA ALA A 19 1.04 23.22 -24.91
C ALA A 19 0.29 23.56 -23.62
N ALA A 20 -0.99 23.94 -23.71
CA ALA A 20 -1.82 24.16 -22.53
C ALA A 20 -2.01 22.81 -21.84
N GLN A 21 -1.35 22.64 -20.69
CA GLN A 21 -1.64 21.51 -19.82
C GLN A 21 -3.16 21.50 -19.56
N PRO A 22 -3.82 20.32 -19.55
CA PRO A 22 -5.23 20.23 -19.23
C PRO A 22 -5.48 20.99 -17.93
N ALA A 23 -6.56 21.77 -17.89
CA ALA A 23 -6.88 22.61 -16.74
C ALA A 23 -6.82 21.77 -15.46
N ARG A 24 -5.93 22.15 -14.53
CA ARG A 24 -5.84 21.49 -13.22
C ARG A 24 -7.14 21.75 -12.47
N PHE A 25 -7.88 20.70 -12.17
CA PHE A 25 -9.07 20.75 -11.34
C PHE A 25 -8.74 20.22 -9.96
N ILE A 26 -8.71 21.13 -8.99
CA ILE A 26 -8.45 20.82 -7.59
C ILE A 26 -9.80 20.77 -6.87
N ASP A 27 -10.16 19.60 -6.36
CA ASP A 27 -11.33 19.41 -5.51
C ASP A 27 -10.88 19.11 -4.08
N ASN A 28 -10.91 20.14 -3.24
CA ASN A 28 -10.52 20.05 -1.83
C ASN A 28 -11.33 19.01 -1.02
N ASN A 29 -12.47 18.54 -1.55
CA ASN A 29 -13.32 17.55 -0.89
C ASN A 29 -13.11 16.13 -1.45
N ALA A 30 -12.19 15.90 -2.38
CA ALA A 30 -12.06 14.60 -3.03
C ALA A 30 -11.60 13.49 -2.06
N ALA A 31 -10.73 13.78 -1.07
CA ALA A 31 -10.43 12.82 0.01
C ALA A 31 -11.66 12.49 0.82
N LEU A 32 -12.41 13.53 1.21
CA LEU A 32 -13.61 13.36 2.01
C LEU A 32 -14.59 12.42 1.29
N ARG A 33 -14.71 12.54 -0.03
CA ARG A 33 -15.57 11.63 -0.81
C ARG A 33 -15.06 10.19 -0.82
N TYR A 34 -13.74 9.96 -0.95
CA TYR A 34 -13.17 8.62 -0.80
C TYR A 34 -13.41 8.05 0.61
N LEU A 35 -13.20 8.86 1.64
CA LEU A 35 -13.46 8.52 3.04
C LEU A 35 -14.93 8.17 3.29
N MET A 36 -15.85 8.96 2.76
CA MET A 36 -17.28 8.67 2.82
C MET A 36 -17.61 7.38 2.08
N ALA A 37 -17.02 7.14 0.91
CA ALA A 37 -17.23 5.91 0.15
C ALA A 37 -16.77 4.67 0.95
N ILE A 38 -15.62 4.76 1.63
CA ILE A 38 -15.14 3.74 2.56
C ILE A 38 -16.11 3.56 3.73
N GLY A 39 -16.63 4.65 4.29
CA GLY A 39 -17.62 4.62 5.38
C GLY A 39 -18.95 3.95 5.03
N PHE A 40 -19.30 3.89 3.73
CA PHE A 40 -20.49 3.17 3.25
C PHE A 40 -20.23 1.68 2.95
N MET A 41 -18.98 1.21 3.03
CA MET A 41 -18.64 -0.21 2.90
C MET A 41 -19.27 -1.03 4.04
N PRO A 42 -19.76 -2.26 3.80
CA PRO A 42 -20.10 -3.19 4.89
C PRO A 42 -18.96 -3.35 5.88
N GLN A 43 -19.32 -3.59 7.14
CA GLN A 43 -18.38 -4.15 8.09
C GLN A 43 -18.14 -5.61 7.71
N LEU A 44 -16.94 -5.87 7.18
CA LEU A 44 -16.51 -7.21 6.80
C LEU A 44 -15.82 -7.87 7.99
N SER A 45 -16.07 -9.15 8.19
CA SER A 45 -15.27 -9.99 9.08
C SER A 45 -13.82 -10.03 8.61
N GLU A 46 -12.87 -10.28 9.52
CA GLU A 46 -11.45 -10.37 9.12
C GLU A 46 -11.22 -11.47 8.09
N LYS A 47 -11.93 -12.60 8.25
CA LYS A 47 -11.93 -13.70 7.29
C LYS A 47 -12.44 -13.25 5.92
N ALA A 48 -13.55 -12.52 5.86
CA ALA A 48 -14.05 -11.99 4.59
C ALA A 48 -13.02 -11.02 3.97
N ALA A 49 -12.50 -10.05 4.74
CA ALA A 49 -11.53 -9.07 4.28
C ALA A 49 -10.21 -9.68 3.76
N TYR A 50 -9.82 -10.84 4.29
CA TYR A 50 -8.70 -11.63 3.82
C TYR A 50 -9.02 -12.33 2.49
N VAL A 51 -10.03 -13.21 2.48
CA VAL A 51 -10.36 -14.09 1.34
C VAL A 51 -10.81 -13.30 0.11
N ILE A 52 -11.51 -12.16 0.28
CA ILE A 52 -11.87 -11.33 -0.88
C ILE A 52 -10.65 -10.67 -1.55
N GLY A 53 -9.48 -10.72 -0.91
CA GLY A 53 -8.22 -10.27 -1.50
C GLY A 53 -7.80 -11.06 -2.73
N ASP A 54 -8.26 -12.32 -2.84
CA ASP A 54 -7.90 -13.23 -3.93
C ASP A 54 -8.90 -13.18 -5.10
N VAL A 55 -9.99 -12.44 -4.94
CA VAL A 55 -11.04 -12.32 -5.96
C VAL A 55 -10.57 -11.41 -7.08
N ASN A 56 -10.26 -12.02 -8.23
CA ASN A 56 -9.85 -11.31 -9.45
C ASN A 56 -10.50 -11.88 -10.72
N SER A 57 -11.41 -12.85 -10.59
CA SER A 57 -12.10 -13.50 -11.70
C SER A 57 -13.48 -14.04 -11.27
N LEU A 58 -14.26 -14.60 -12.22
CA LEU A 58 -15.51 -15.28 -11.89
C LEU A 58 -15.27 -16.59 -11.13
N GLU A 59 -14.17 -17.27 -11.42
CA GLU A 59 -13.77 -18.53 -10.81
C GLU A 59 -13.46 -18.29 -9.32
N THR A 60 -12.57 -17.35 -9.02
CA THR A 60 -12.21 -16.99 -7.63
C THR A 60 -13.40 -16.40 -6.86
N LEU A 61 -14.32 -15.70 -7.51
CA LEU A 61 -15.57 -15.25 -6.88
C LEU A 61 -16.50 -16.43 -6.50
N LYS A 62 -16.55 -17.48 -7.31
CA LYS A 62 -17.41 -18.66 -7.08
C LYS A 62 -16.87 -19.56 -5.97
N GLU A 63 -15.58 -19.51 -5.71
CA GLU A 63 -14.92 -20.22 -4.60
C GLU A 63 -15.25 -19.61 -3.23
N LEU A 64 -15.80 -18.39 -3.20
CA LEU A 64 -16.22 -17.76 -1.95
C LEU A 64 -17.33 -18.55 -1.26
N LYS A 65 -17.12 -18.84 0.02
CA LYS A 65 -18.13 -19.48 0.88
C LYS A 65 -19.42 -18.63 0.95
N PRO A 66 -20.61 -19.25 1.05
CA PRO A 66 -21.88 -18.52 1.06
C PRO A 66 -21.99 -17.42 2.12
N GLU A 67 -21.37 -17.61 3.30
CA GLU A 67 -21.33 -16.61 4.36
C GLU A 67 -20.55 -15.35 3.96
N ILE A 68 -19.43 -15.50 3.26
CA ILE A 68 -18.62 -14.37 2.76
C ILE A 68 -19.37 -13.63 1.65
N ARG A 69 -20.03 -14.36 0.76
CA ARG A 69 -20.89 -13.77 -0.27
C ARG A 69 -22.03 -12.97 0.34
N LYS A 70 -22.64 -13.48 1.41
CA LYS A 70 -23.66 -12.76 2.17
C LYS A 70 -23.11 -11.47 2.78
N GLU A 71 -21.89 -11.45 3.30
CA GLU A 71 -21.26 -10.22 3.80
C GLU A 71 -21.06 -9.18 2.68
N LEU A 72 -20.62 -9.61 1.50
CA LEU A 72 -20.50 -8.74 0.31
C LEU A 72 -21.84 -8.14 -0.15
N GLU A 73 -22.96 -8.78 0.21
CA GLU A 73 -24.33 -8.32 -0.10
C GLU A 73 -25.01 -7.63 1.08
N SER A 74 -24.52 -7.84 2.31
CA SER A 74 -25.22 -7.59 3.57
C SER A 74 -25.65 -6.14 3.81
N ASN A 75 -24.91 -5.16 3.29
CA ASN A 75 -25.22 -3.74 3.46
C ASN A 75 -25.83 -3.09 2.21
N THR A 76 -26.33 -3.89 1.27
CA THR A 76 -26.89 -3.40 0.00
C THR A 76 -28.42 -3.40 -0.02
N ALA A 77 -29.04 -2.51 0.75
CA ALA A 77 -30.11 -1.74 0.11
C ALA A 77 -29.43 -1.03 -1.06
N VAL A 78 -29.91 -1.21 -2.29
CA VAL A 78 -29.33 -0.69 -3.55
C VAL A 78 -28.80 0.76 -3.48
N GLY A 79 -29.31 1.57 -2.53
CA GLY A 79 -28.82 2.90 -2.19
C GLY A 79 -27.34 3.03 -1.84
N ASN A 80 -26.75 2.14 -1.01
CA ASN A 80 -25.37 2.34 -0.52
C ASN A 80 -24.32 2.17 -1.62
N LEU A 81 -24.43 1.13 -2.46
CA LEU A 81 -23.48 0.94 -3.57
C LEU A 81 -23.59 2.06 -4.61
N ARG A 82 -24.80 2.55 -4.89
CA ARG A 82 -24.99 3.72 -5.75
C ARG A 82 -24.29 4.96 -5.17
N THR A 83 -24.41 5.18 -3.86
CA THR A 83 -23.72 6.27 -3.16
C THR A 83 -22.21 6.12 -3.25
N ILE A 84 -21.67 4.93 -2.99
CA ILE A 84 -20.23 4.63 -3.15
C ILE A 84 -19.76 4.99 -4.55
N MET A 85 -20.43 4.49 -5.58
CA MET A 85 -20.06 4.76 -6.97
C MET A 85 -20.10 6.26 -7.31
N ARG A 86 -21.13 6.97 -6.84
CA ARG A 86 -21.23 8.42 -7.06
C ARG A 86 -20.10 9.19 -6.38
N LEU A 87 -19.71 8.79 -5.17
CA LEU A 87 -18.60 9.39 -4.44
C LEU A 87 -17.26 9.14 -5.14
N LEU A 88 -17.04 7.91 -5.64
CA LEU A 88 -15.84 7.56 -6.41
C LEU A 88 -15.76 8.34 -7.73
N GLU A 89 -16.88 8.52 -8.41
CA GLU A 89 -16.96 9.32 -9.63
C GLU A 89 -16.58 10.77 -9.38
N LEU A 90 -17.19 11.41 -8.38
CA LEU A 90 -16.91 12.79 -8.01
C LEU A 90 -15.46 12.97 -7.53
N ALA A 91 -14.95 12.04 -6.71
CA ALA A 91 -13.58 12.09 -6.22
C ALA A 91 -12.55 11.95 -7.36
N ALA A 92 -12.85 11.10 -8.34
CA ALA A 92 -11.97 10.88 -9.49
C ALA A 92 -11.90 12.05 -10.48
N MET A 93 -12.77 13.06 -10.35
CA MET A 93 -12.66 14.30 -11.15
C MET A 93 -11.46 15.15 -10.72
N CYS A 94 -10.98 15.00 -9.47
CA CYS A 94 -9.81 15.73 -9.00
C CYS A 94 -8.56 15.28 -9.76
N THR A 95 -7.87 16.25 -10.36
CA THR A 95 -6.63 16.00 -11.10
C THR A 95 -5.39 16.02 -10.21
N GLU A 96 -5.53 16.48 -8.96
CA GLU A 96 -4.46 16.52 -7.97
C GLU A 96 -4.69 15.51 -6.83
N SER A 97 -3.67 15.32 -6.01
CA SER A 97 -3.73 14.50 -4.81
C SER A 97 -4.80 14.98 -3.84
N THR A 98 -5.46 14.03 -3.18
CA THR A 98 -6.64 14.34 -2.39
C THR A 98 -6.46 13.99 -0.92
N PHE A 99 -5.54 13.10 -0.53
CA PHE A 99 -5.52 12.43 0.78
C PHE A 99 -4.77 13.15 1.92
N VAL A 100 -4.02 14.22 1.63
CA VAL A 100 -3.38 15.05 2.64
C VAL A 100 -4.10 16.39 2.71
N VAL A 101 -4.66 16.71 3.88
CA VAL A 101 -5.41 17.95 4.13
C VAL A 101 -4.46 19.10 4.51
N ASP A 102 -3.26 18.78 5.00
CA ASP A 102 -2.28 19.75 5.45
C ASP A 102 -1.16 19.96 4.41
N GLN A 103 -0.99 21.20 3.96
CA GLN A 103 0.10 21.58 3.05
C GLN A 103 1.47 21.66 3.74
N ASP A 104 1.48 21.69 5.07
CA ASP A 104 2.69 21.72 5.89
C ASP A 104 3.20 20.31 6.23
N TYR A 105 2.45 19.26 5.85
CA TYR A 105 2.75 17.84 6.07
C TYR A 105 3.10 17.55 7.54
N ASP A 106 2.29 18.10 8.46
CA ASP A 106 2.37 17.75 9.86
C ASP A 106 1.86 16.31 10.09
N ASP A 107 2.55 15.57 10.97
CA ASP A 107 2.32 14.16 11.33
C ASP A 107 0.93 13.91 11.94
N GLU A 108 0.16 14.97 12.15
CA GLU A 108 -1.23 14.95 12.61
C GLU A 108 -2.25 14.74 11.47
N SER A 109 -1.79 14.65 10.22
CA SER A 109 -2.66 14.42 9.05
C SER A 109 -3.25 13.01 9.05
N MET A 110 -4.59 12.90 9.08
CA MET A 110 -5.32 11.62 9.03
C MET A 110 -5.26 10.99 7.63
N ILE A 111 -4.21 10.22 7.33
CA ILE A 111 -4.28 9.22 6.26
C ILE A 111 -5.19 8.09 6.76
N PRO A 112 -6.21 7.66 6.00
CA PRO A 112 -7.01 6.50 6.38
C PRO A 112 -6.08 5.29 6.48
N PRO A 113 -6.23 4.39 7.47
CA PRO A 113 -5.32 3.26 7.61
C PRO A 113 -5.17 2.50 6.29
N TYR A 114 -3.93 2.23 5.84
CA TYR A 114 -3.68 1.56 4.56
C TYR A 114 -4.40 0.20 4.44
N ARG A 115 -4.67 -0.44 5.58
CA ARG A 115 -5.54 -1.64 5.65
C ARG A 115 -6.95 -1.34 5.13
N SER A 116 -7.59 -0.26 5.58
CA SER A 116 -8.92 0.15 5.14
C SER A 116 -8.97 0.49 3.65
N LEU A 117 -7.95 1.17 3.13
CA LEU A 117 -7.84 1.48 1.69
C LEU A 117 -7.78 0.20 0.84
N ARG A 118 -6.97 -0.78 1.26
CA ARG A 118 -6.85 -2.08 0.58
C ARG A 118 -8.13 -2.90 0.67
N ILE A 119 -8.75 -3.00 1.85
CA ILE A 119 -10.01 -3.72 2.03
C ILE A 119 -11.09 -3.11 1.16
N PHE A 120 -11.19 -1.79 1.10
CA PHE A 120 -12.15 -1.10 0.24
C PHE A 120 -11.94 -1.42 -1.25
N ALA A 121 -10.70 -1.40 -1.74
CA ALA A 121 -10.40 -1.76 -3.11
C ALA A 121 -10.80 -3.22 -3.42
N ARG A 122 -10.46 -4.16 -2.52
CA ARG A 122 -10.82 -5.58 -2.65
C ARG A 122 -12.34 -5.80 -2.64
N PHE A 123 -13.05 -5.13 -1.73
CA PHE A 123 -14.51 -5.13 -1.69
C PHE A 123 -15.09 -4.69 -3.04
N MET A 124 -14.63 -3.58 -3.58
CA MET A 124 -15.13 -3.06 -4.85
C MET A 124 -14.80 -3.95 -6.05
N VAL A 125 -13.63 -4.60 -6.05
CA VAL A 125 -13.28 -5.61 -7.07
C VAL A 125 -14.23 -6.81 -6.97
N ALA A 126 -14.45 -7.37 -5.78
CA ALA A 126 -15.39 -8.46 -5.59
C ALA A 126 -16.82 -8.06 -6.03
N ARG A 127 -17.26 -6.84 -5.73
CA ARG A 127 -18.54 -6.29 -6.21
C ARG A 127 -18.59 -6.16 -7.74
N GLY A 128 -17.49 -5.80 -8.40
CA GLY A 128 -17.39 -5.80 -9.85
C GLY A 128 -17.57 -7.19 -10.44
N TRP A 129 -16.96 -8.21 -9.83
CA TRP A 129 -17.15 -9.59 -10.26
C TRP A 129 -18.56 -10.11 -10.03
N MET A 130 -19.25 -9.67 -8.97
CA MET A 130 -20.68 -9.98 -8.78
C MET A 130 -21.58 -9.39 -9.86
N ASP A 131 -21.22 -8.23 -10.43
CA ASP A 131 -21.95 -7.66 -11.57
C ASP A 131 -21.65 -8.46 -12.86
N ALA A 132 -20.39 -8.85 -13.07
CA ALA A 132 -20.02 -9.72 -14.18
C ALA A 132 -20.72 -11.09 -14.12
N GLU A 133 -20.89 -11.68 -12.92
CA GLU A 133 -21.63 -12.93 -12.72
C GLU A 133 -23.10 -12.80 -13.17
N LYS A 134 -23.68 -11.61 -13.04
CA LYS A 134 -25.05 -11.28 -13.47
C LYS A 134 -25.15 -10.87 -14.94
N GLY A 135 -24.03 -10.90 -15.68
CA GLY A 135 -23.95 -10.44 -17.07
C GLY A 135 -23.84 -8.91 -17.23
N ASN A 136 -23.73 -8.15 -16.15
CA ASN A 136 -23.60 -6.69 -16.16
C ASN A 136 -22.13 -6.26 -16.35
N TYR A 137 -21.51 -6.67 -17.47
CA TYR A 137 -20.08 -6.46 -17.71
C TYR A 137 -19.68 -4.97 -17.74
N ALA A 138 -20.58 -4.08 -18.19
CA ALA A 138 -20.31 -2.64 -18.23
C ALA A 138 -20.18 -2.05 -16.80
N ASP A 139 -21.04 -2.50 -15.88
CA ASP A 139 -20.99 -2.07 -14.48
C ASP A 139 -19.75 -2.62 -13.76
N ALA A 140 -19.33 -3.84 -14.12
CA ALA A 140 -18.07 -4.43 -13.65
C ALA A 140 -16.86 -3.63 -14.12
N ALA A 141 -16.78 -3.35 -15.44
CA ALA A 141 -15.71 -2.55 -16.03
C ALA A 141 -15.62 -1.15 -15.40
N SER A 142 -16.77 -0.51 -15.16
CA SER A 142 -16.84 0.78 -14.47
C SER A 142 -16.24 0.71 -13.07
N LYS A 143 -16.59 -0.31 -12.26
CA LYS A 143 -16.02 -0.49 -10.91
C LYS A 143 -14.52 -0.68 -10.95
N PHE A 144 -14.00 -1.52 -11.85
CA PHE A 144 -12.56 -1.73 -11.97
C PHE A 144 -11.83 -0.44 -12.39
N ALA A 145 -12.40 0.34 -13.31
CA ALA A 145 -11.86 1.65 -13.69
C ALA A 145 -11.87 2.67 -12.52
N HIS A 146 -12.92 2.69 -11.69
CA HIS A 146 -12.95 3.52 -10.49
C HIS A 146 -11.89 3.10 -9.46
N ILE A 147 -11.64 1.81 -9.29
CA ILE A 147 -10.57 1.32 -8.41
C ILE A 147 -9.19 1.66 -8.94
N PHE A 148 -8.98 1.56 -10.25
CA PHE A 148 -7.75 2.06 -10.86
C PHE A 148 -7.53 3.55 -10.54
N ARG A 149 -8.57 4.39 -10.72
CA ARG A 149 -8.52 5.84 -10.42
C ARG A 149 -8.22 6.12 -8.95
N PHE A 150 -8.84 5.37 -8.04
CA PHE A 150 -8.58 5.46 -6.61
C PHE A 150 -7.11 5.18 -6.29
N GLY A 151 -6.53 4.11 -6.84
CA GLY A 151 -5.10 3.81 -6.69
C GLY A 151 -4.19 4.87 -7.34
N ALA A 152 -4.57 5.43 -8.48
CA ALA A 152 -3.84 6.51 -9.14
C ALA A 152 -3.82 7.79 -8.29
N ASN A 153 -4.97 8.18 -7.72
CA ASN A 153 -5.06 9.34 -6.85
C ASN A 153 -4.30 9.15 -5.54
N LEU A 154 -4.33 7.95 -4.95
CA LEU A 154 -3.51 7.62 -3.78
C LEU A 154 -2.01 7.73 -4.09
N SER A 155 -1.57 7.33 -5.29
CA SER A 155 -0.15 7.43 -5.67
C SER A 155 0.35 8.87 -5.90
N ARG A 156 -0.55 9.85 -5.97
CA ARG A 156 -0.23 11.27 -6.07
C ARG A 156 -0.02 11.92 -4.70
N GLU A 157 -0.25 11.19 -3.61
CA GLU A 157 -0.10 11.71 -2.25
C GLU A 157 1.30 12.24 -1.96
N GLY A 158 2.33 11.65 -2.56
CA GLY A 158 3.72 12.05 -2.38
C GLY A 158 4.46 11.19 -1.36
N PHE A 159 3.77 10.40 -0.54
CA PHE A 159 4.43 9.41 0.31
C PHE A 159 4.74 8.14 -0.48
N ALA A 160 5.95 7.61 -0.31
CA ALA A 160 6.38 6.41 -1.00
C ALA A 160 5.48 5.20 -0.67
N ILE A 161 5.07 5.05 0.59
CA ILE A 161 4.16 3.99 1.02
C ILE A 161 2.77 4.12 0.37
N SER A 162 2.23 5.33 0.28
CA SER A 162 0.95 5.59 -0.41
C SER A 162 1.04 5.29 -1.90
N CYS A 163 2.18 5.65 -2.52
CA CYS A 163 2.48 5.26 -3.90
C CYS A 163 2.46 3.74 -4.07
N MET A 164 3.14 2.99 -3.20
CA MET A 164 3.19 1.53 -3.28
C MET A 164 1.80 0.88 -3.07
N VAL A 165 1.02 1.37 -2.12
CA VAL A 165 -0.37 0.93 -1.93
C VAL A 165 -1.22 1.26 -3.15
N GLY A 166 -1.07 2.47 -3.70
CA GLY A 166 -1.74 2.93 -4.92
C GLY A 166 -1.43 2.03 -6.13
N ILE A 167 -0.17 1.66 -6.31
CA ILE A 167 0.28 0.71 -7.36
C ILE A 167 -0.35 -0.66 -7.14
N GLY A 168 -0.39 -1.17 -5.91
CA GLY A 168 -1.06 -2.43 -5.59
C GLY A 168 -2.55 -2.41 -5.97
N ILE A 169 -3.23 -1.30 -5.70
CA ILE A 169 -4.64 -1.10 -6.08
C ILE A 169 -4.82 -1.03 -7.60
N GLN A 170 -3.95 -0.29 -8.30
CA GLN A 170 -3.97 -0.22 -9.76
C GLN A 170 -3.75 -1.60 -10.40
N ARG A 171 -2.82 -2.40 -9.86
CA ARG A 171 -2.57 -3.77 -10.30
C ARG A 171 -3.83 -4.65 -10.20
N MET A 172 -4.50 -4.65 -9.05
CA MET A 172 -5.74 -5.43 -8.86
C MET A 172 -6.82 -5.05 -9.90
N ALA A 173 -6.95 -3.75 -10.19
CA ALA A 173 -7.90 -3.27 -11.20
C ALA A 173 -7.52 -3.71 -12.62
N VAL A 174 -6.24 -3.59 -13.00
CA VAL A 174 -5.75 -4.00 -14.33
C VAL A 174 -5.90 -5.51 -14.54
N GLU A 175 -5.56 -6.33 -13.54
CA GLU A 175 -5.77 -7.78 -13.58
C GLU A 175 -7.27 -8.11 -13.76
N SER A 176 -8.15 -7.45 -13.00
CA SER A 176 -9.60 -7.67 -13.12
C SER A 176 -10.15 -7.25 -14.49
N ILE A 177 -9.64 -6.16 -15.07
CA ILE A 177 -10.01 -5.73 -16.41
C ILE A 177 -9.53 -6.75 -17.45
N ASN A 178 -8.29 -7.24 -17.34
CA ASN A 178 -7.76 -8.23 -18.27
C ASN A 178 -8.61 -9.51 -18.27
N ASN A 179 -9.00 -10.00 -17.10
CA ASN A 179 -9.86 -11.18 -16.95
C ASN A 179 -11.28 -10.90 -17.47
N LEU A 180 -11.82 -9.69 -17.25
CA LEU A 180 -13.13 -9.30 -17.78
C LEU A 180 -13.15 -9.32 -19.32
N LEU A 181 -12.07 -8.87 -19.96
CA LEU A 181 -11.94 -8.85 -21.42
C LEU A 181 -11.85 -10.24 -22.05
N GLU A 182 -11.55 -11.27 -21.27
CA GLU A 182 -11.51 -12.67 -21.72
C GLU A 182 -12.91 -13.30 -21.75
N ILE A 183 -13.81 -12.84 -20.90
CA ILE A 183 -15.19 -13.33 -20.82
C ILE A 183 -16.20 -12.40 -21.51
N SER A 184 -15.80 -11.17 -21.87
CA SER A 184 -16.67 -10.17 -22.51
C SER A 184 -16.12 -9.72 -23.87
N ASN A 185 -16.95 -9.87 -24.90
CA ASN A 185 -16.68 -9.38 -26.26
C ASN A 185 -17.33 -8.01 -26.54
N ASP A 186 -17.73 -7.27 -25.51
CA ASP A 186 -18.40 -5.99 -25.67
C ASP A 186 -17.42 -4.91 -26.17
N LYS A 187 -17.63 -4.48 -27.42
CA LYS A 187 -16.82 -3.44 -28.07
C LYS A 187 -16.97 -2.07 -27.40
N ALA A 188 -18.12 -1.76 -26.79
CA ALA A 188 -18.33 -0.50 -26.10
C ALA A 188 -17.52 -0.42 -24.80
N ILE A 189 -17.40 -1.55 -24.07
CA ILE A 189 -16.54 -1.65 -22.89
C ILE A 189 -15.07 -1.44 -23.30
N ARG A 190 -14.59 -2.18 -24.32
CA ARG A 190 -13.22 -2.03 -24.85
C ARG A 190 -12.92 -0.60 -25.23
N LYS A 191 -13.80 0.04 -26.00
CA LYS A 191 -13.63 1.44 -26.40
C LYS A 191 -13.57 2.39 -25.20
N THR A 192 -14.50 2.26 -24.25
CA THR A 192 -14.55 3.14 -23.07
C THR A 192 -13.29 3.02 -22.22
N LEU A 193 -12.81 1.80 -21.99
CA LEU A 193 -11.57 1.56 -21.28
C LEU A 193 -10.36 2.06 -22.08
N HIS A 194 -10.29 1.78 -23.38
CA HIS A 194 -9.21 2.27 -24.25
C HIS A 194 -9.08 3.79 -24.21
N ASP A 195 -10.19 4.50 -24.39
CA ASP A 195 -10.25 5.96 -24.38
C ASP A 195 -9.76 6.51 -23.03
N TYR A 196 -10.14 5.86 -21.93
CA TYR A 196 -9.69 6.24 -20.60
C TYR A 196 -8.19 5.99 -20.39
N PHE A 197 -7.71 4.76 -20.61
CA PHE A 197 -6.33 4.38 -20.31
C PHE A 197 -5.31 5.04 -21.27
N SER A 198 -5.70 5.30 -22.51
CA SER A 198 -4.84 5.99 -23.49
C SER A 198 -4.67 7.49 -23.19
N ALA A 199 -5.61 8.08 -22.45
CA ALA A 199 -5.56 9.48 -22.04
C ALA A 199 -4.77 9.71 -20.73
N LEU A 200 -4.27 8.66 -20.08
CA LEU A 200 -3.51 8.78 -18.85
C LEU A 200 -2.14 9.45 -19.09
N PRO A 201 -1.66 10.25 -18.12
CA PRO A 201 -0.31 10.81 -18.20
C PRO A 201 0.73 9.69 -18.22
N LYS A 202 1.85 9.92 -18.90
CA LYS A 202 3.01 9.02 -18.91
C LYS A 202 4.24 9.80 -18.41
N PRO A 203 4.94 9.32 -17.36
CA PRO A 203 4.57 8.17 -16.52
C PRO A 203 3.30 8.42 -15.69
N ILE A 204 2.59 7.35 -15.34
CA ILE A 204 1.34 7.43 -14.55
C ILE A 204 1.59 7.90 -13.11
N VAL A 205 2.73 7.48 -12.55
CA VAL A 205 3.18 7.88 -11.22
C VAL A 205 4.30 8.90 -11.36
N ASP A 206 4.14 10.04 -10.69
CA ASP A 206 5.19 11.06 -10.63
C ASP A 206 6.23 10.68 -9.56
N ARG A 207 7.34 10.12 -10.02
CA ARG A 207 8.45 9.71 -9.14
C ARG A 207 9.14 10.89 -8.47
N THR A 208 9.20 12.05 -9.13
CA THR A 208 9.82 13.26 -8.59
C THR A 208 9.00 13.81 -7.45
N LEU A 209 7.67 13.84 -7.60
CA LEU A 209 6.75 14.20 -6.53
C LEU A 209 6.99 13.30 -5.31
N ASN A 210 6.93 11.98 -5.48
CA ASN A 210 7.05 11.04 -4.36
C ASN A 210 8.38 11.17 -3.61
N VAL A 211 9.51 11.19 -4.33
CA VAL A 211 10.82 11.29 -3.67
C VAL A 211 11.02 12.66 -3.02
N SER A 212 10.55 13.75 -3.64
CA SER A 212 10.69 15.10 -3.08
C SER A 212 9.84 15.29 -1.83
N MET A 213 8.62 14.75 -1.83
CA MET A 213 7.71 14.84 -0.70
C MET A 213 8.18 13.98 0.47
N GLU A 214 8.67 12.76 0.21
CA GLU A 214 9.29 11.92 1.22
C GLU A 214 10.50 12.62 1.88
N LYS A 215 11.37 13.23 1.05
CA LYS A 215 12.52 14.04 1.54
C LYS A 215 12.06 15.18 2.44
N LEU A 216 11.03 15.92 2.02
CA LEU A 216 10.49 17.05 2.77
C LEU A 216 9.91 16.59 4.12
N TYR A 217 9.09 15.54 4.10
CA TYR A 217 8.48 14.97 5.29
C TYR A 217 9.54 14.55 6.30
N ILE A 218 10.51 13.72 5.87
CA ILE A 218 11.59 13.25 6.75
C ILE A 218 12.39 14.43 7.32
N THR A 219 12.71 15.42 6.49
CA THR A 219 13.42 16.63 6.96
C THR A 219 12.62 17.37 8.04
N ASN A 220 11.30 17.51 7.86
CA ASN A 220 10.42 18.14 8.83
C ASN A 220 10.30 17.30 10.12
N THR A 221 10.17 15.97 10.02
CA THR A 221 10.15 15.06 11.17
C THR A 221 11.45 15.17 11.97
N LEU A 222 12.61 15.18 11.32
CA LEU A 222 13.90 15.31 12.00
C LEU A 222 14.06 16.68 12.68
N LYS A 223 13.51 17.74 12.08
CA LYS A 223 13.46 19.07 12.71
C LYS A 223 12.51 19.11 13.91
N LYS A 224 11.38 18.40 13.87
CA LYS A 224 10.46 18.28 15.00
C LYS A 224 11.06 17.44 16.13
N ALA A 225 11.83 16.41 15.78
CA ALA A 225 12.52 15.58 16.75
C ALA A 225 13.46 16.40 17.67
N GLU A 226 14.01 17.51 17.19
CA GLU A 226 14.81 18.44 18.01
C GLU A 226 14.03 19.04 19.19
N LYS A 227 12.69 19.07 19.11
CA LYS A 227 11.79 19.53 20.19
C LYS A 227 10.98 18.39 20.82
N LYS A 228 10.84 17.27 20.13
CA LYS A 228 10.10 16.06 20.52
C LYS A 228 10.96 14.81 20.28
N PRO A 229 11.98 14.55 21.11
CA PRO A 229 12.94 13.46 20.91
C PRO A 229 12.28 12.08 20.73
N GLU A 230 11.10 11.88 21.31
CA GLU A 230 10.31 10.66 21.19
C GLU A 230 10.01 10.23 19.75
N LEU A 231 10.05 11.15 18.78
CA LEU A 231 9.86 10.84 17.36
C LEU A 231 10.96 9.93 16.77
N LEU A 232 12.11 9.80 17.43
CA LEU A 232 13.23 8.97 16.96
C LEU A 232 13.34 7.60 17.64
N ILE A 233 12.42 7.24 18.54
CA ILE A 233 12.46 5.97 19.29
C ILE A 233 12.56 4.76 18.36
N GLY A 234 11.90 4.83 17.19
CA GLY A 234 11.89 3.74 16.21
C GLY A 234 13.17 3.53 15.42
N LEU A 235 14.20 4.40 15.56
CA LEU A 235 15.46 4.21 14.84
C LEU A 235 16.17 2.96 15.33
N ASP A 236 16.73 2.18 14.41
CA ASP A 236 17.38 0.89 14.72
C ASP A 236 18.48 1.03 15.81
N LYS A 237 19.20 2.16 15.83
CA LYS A 237 20.23 2.47 16.86
C LYS A 237 19.69 2.47 18.29
N PHE A 238 18.40 2.71 18.46
CA PHE A 238 17.75 2.80 19.76
C PHE A 238 16.92 1.56 20.10
N GLN A 239 16.73 0.62 19.17
CA GLN A 239 15.88 -0.56 19.38
C GLN A 239 16.37 -1.46 20.52
N ASP A 240 17.68 -1.57 20.75
CA ASP A 240 18.25 -2.35 21.85
C ASP A 240 18.06 -1.67 23.22
N ASP A 241 17.88 -0.34 23.21
CA ASP A 241 17.68 0.51 24.38
C ASP A 241 16.21 0.83 24.65
N ILE A 242 15.30 0.41 23.77
CA ILE A 242 13.89 0.26 24.11
C ILE A 242 13.88 -0.74 25.25
N VAL A 243 13.79 -0.21 26.47
CA VAL A 243 13.43 -0.98 27.64
C VAL A 243 12.10 -1.62 27.26
N LYS A 244 12.18 -2.87 26.80
CA LYS A 244 11.08 -3.80 26.93
C LYS A 244 10.92 -3.97 28.44
N GLU A 245 10.33 -2.98 29.10
CA GLU A 245 9.21 -3.34 29.93
C GLU A 245 8.37 -4.10 28.93
N LYS A 246 8.45 -5.44 28.99
CA LYS A 246 7.37 -6.25 28.48
C LYS A 246 6.18 -5.47 29.00
N PRO A 247 5.31 -4.90 28.15
CA PRO A 247 4.00 -4.62 28.66
C PRO A 247 3.65 -5.93 29.36
N GLN A 248 3.09 -5.90 30.55
CA GLN A 248 2.30 -7.04 30.98
C GLN A 248 1.10 -7.14 30.02
N GLN A 249 1.34 -7.25 28.69
CA GLN A 249 0.71 -8.22 27.85
C GLN A 249 0.71 -9.47 28.71
N SER A 250 -0.48 -9.82 29.17
CA SER A 250 -0.70 -11.15 29.72
C SER A 250 -0.02 -12.15 28.80
N ALA A 251 0.52 -13.22 29.37
CA ALA A 251 1.14 -14.28 28.59
C ALA A 251 0.23 -14.75 27.43
N ASP A 252 -1.08 -14.54 27.56
CA ASP A 252 -2.11 -14.70 26.53
C ASP A 252 -1.96 -13.72 25.35
N LYS A 253 -1.80 -12.41 25.58
CA LYS A 253 -1.58 -11.42 24.50
C LYS A 253 -0.29 -11.69 23.74
N ALA A 254 0.80 -12.04 24.44
CA ALA A 254 2.05 -12.44 23.80
C ALA A 254 1.88 -13.74 22.99
N CYS A 255 1.11 -14.69 23.52
CA CYS A 255 0.79 -15.92 22.80
C CYS A 255 -0.02 -15.67 21.52
N ILE A 256 -1.00 -14.75 21.55
CA ILE A 256 -1.79 -14.34 20.39
C ILE A 256 -0.92 -13.64 19.35
N ALA A 257 -0.04 -12.73 19.76
CA ALA A 257 0.87 -12.04 18.86
C ALA A 257 1.82 -13.03 18.16
N ASN A 258 2.40 -13.96 18.92
CA ASN A 258 3.24 -15.02 18.37
C ASN A 258 2.49 -15.91 17.38
N GLN A 259 1.22 -16.27 17.67
CA GLN A 259 0.38 -17.02 16.72
C GLN A 259 0.20 -16.25 15.41
N ARG A 260 -0.05 -14.93 15.46
CA ARG A 260 -0.17 -14.08 14.24
C ARG A 260 1.13 -13.95 13.46
N VAL A 261 2.27 -13.82 14.14
CA VAL A 261 3.59 -13.78 13.50
C VAL A 261 3.87 -15.10 12.77
N LEU A 262 3.59 -16.23 13.42
CA LEU A 262 3.72 -17.55 12.81
C LEU A 262 2.79 -17.72 11.61
N MET A 263 1.56 -17.18 11.69
CA MET A 263 0.64 -17.18 10.55
C MET A 263 1.22 -16.41 9.37
N GLY A 264 1.66 -15.17 9.57
CA GLY A 264 2.23 -14.35 8.50
C GLY A 264 3.51 -14.94 7.89
N ALA A 265 4.41 -15.48 8.72
CA ALA A 265 5.64 -16.12 8.22
C ALA A 265 5.35 -17.37 7.38
N PHE A 266 4.38 -18.18 7.80
CA PHE A 266 4.00 -19.37 7.06
C PHE A 266 3.22 -19.03 5.77
N GLU A 267 2.37 -18.00 5.80
CA GLU A 267 1.69 -17.48 4.61
C GLU A 267 2.69 -16.97 3.56
N MET A 268 3.70 -16.20 3.97
CA MET A 268 4.78 -15.76 3.07
C MET A 268 5.54 -16.94 2.48
N TYR A 269 5.88 -17.94 3.29
CA TYR A 269 6.53 -19.16 2.81
C TYR A 269 5.69 -19.89 1.75
N LEU A 270 4.36 -19.99 1.94
CA LEU A 270 3.47 -20.62 0.96
C LEU A 270 3.37 -19.82 -0.34
N MET A 271 3.34 -18.49 -0.26
CA MET A 271 3.35 -17.60 -1.43
C MET A 271 4.60 -17.79 -2.30
N ASP A 272 5.76 -17.93 -1.67
CA ASP A 272 7.04 -18.06 -2.37
C ASP A 272 7.25 -19.47 -2.96
N ASN A 273 6.73 -20.51 -2.30
CA ASN A 273 7.00 -21.90 -2.67
C ASN A 273 5.88 -22.59 -3.48
N LYS A 274 4.71 -21.95 -3.66
CA LYS A 274 3.57 -22.37 -4.52
C LYS A 274 3.00 -23.78 -4.30
N VAL A 275 3.56 -24.59 -3.40
CA VAL A 275 3.13 -25.97 -3.11
C VAL A 275 3.33 -26.26 -1.62
N THR A 276 2.27 -26.72 -0.95
CA THR A 276 2.29 -27.19 0.43
C THR A 276 3.11 -28.49 0.54
N PRO A 277 3.98 -28.65 1.56
CA PRO A 277 4.79 -29.87 1.68
C PRO A 277 3.92 -31.12 1.89
N GLU A 278 4.14 -32.17 1.08
CA GLU A 278 3.35 -33.42 1.12
C GLU A 278 3.42 -34.17 2.47
N ASN A 279 4.46 -33.92 3.28
CA ASN A 279 4.66 -34.47 4.62
C ASN A 279 4.87 -33.34 5.62
N PHE A 280 3.78 -32.64 5.96
CA PHE A 280 3.83 -31.49 6.84
C PHE A 280 4.06 -31.89 8.30
N ASP A 281 5.26 -31.61 8.81
CA ASP A 281 5.57 -31.64 10.24
C ASP A 281 5.70 -30.21 10.74
N SER A 282 4.86 -29.83 11.69
CA SER A 282 4.86 -28.48 12.26
C SER A 282 6.18 -28.09 12.92
N ALA A 283 6.86 -29.01 13.60
CA ALA A 283 8.12 -28.71 14.27
C ALA A 283 9.24 -28.52 13.25
N ALA A 284 9.28 -29.36 12.22
CA ALA A 284 10.20 -29.20 11.09
C ALA A 284 9.91 -27.90 10.32
N MET A 285 8.63 -27.55 10.13
CA MET A 285 8.24 -26.32 9.45
C MET A 285 8.66 -25.06 10.23
N LEU A 286 8.43 -25.02 11.55
CA LEU A 286 8.87 -23.90 12.37
C LEU A 286 10.38 -23.70 12.32
N LYS A 287 11.15 -24.80 12.27
CA LYS A 287 12.61 -24.74 12.06
C LYS A 287 12.95 -24.19 10.68
N LYS A 288 12.25 -24.66 9.65
CA LYS A 288 12.43 -24.23 8.25
C LYS A 288 12.15 -22.73 8.07
N LEU A 289 11.10 -22.20 8.70
CA LEU A 289 10.79 -20.77 8.66
C LEU A 289 11.90 -19.90 9.26
N VAL A 290 12.66 -20.42 10.22
CA VAL A 290 13.84 -19.73 10.76
C VAL A 290 15.05 -19.86 9.82
N GLU A 291 15.27 -21.06 9.27
CA GLU A 291 16.39 -21.34 8.36
C GLU A 291 16.31 -20.58 7.03
N GLU A 292 15.10 -20.38 6.51
CA GLU A 292 14.83 -19.61 5.29
C GLU A 292 14.48 -18.14 5.56
N GLU A 293 14.78 -17.65 6.78
CA GLU A 293 14.69 -16.24 7.17
C GLU A 293 13.29 -15.59 7.14
N TYR A 294 12.21 -16.38 7.03
CA TYR A 294 10.84 -15.90 7.25
C TYR A 294 10.59 -15.53 8.73
N LEU A 295 11.37 -16.11 9.65
CA LEU A 295 11.40 -15.77 11.07
C LEU A 295 12.84 -15.52 11.51
N LYS A 296 13.06 -14.45 12.27
CA LYS A 296 14.37 -14.21 12.93
C LYS A 296 14.71 -15.28 13.98
N SER A 297 13.69 -15.85 14.64
CA SER A 297 13.83 -16.89 15.66
C SER A 297 12.48 -17.58 15.91
N ALA A 298 12.50 -18.84 16.36
CA ALA A 298 11.28 -19.56 16.74
C ALA A 298 10.61 -18.93 17.98
N PRO A 299 9.33 -18.52 17.92
CA PRO A 299 8.62 -17.95 19.07
C PRO A 299 8.46 -18.97 20.21
N VAL A 300 8.60 -18.50 21.45
CA VAL A 300 8.37 -19.30 22.66
C VAL A 300 7.13 -18.79 23.37
N CYS A 301 6.20 -19.69 23.73
CA CYS A 301 5.01 -19.31 24.47
C CYS A 301 5.34 -19.08 25.94
N GLU A 302 4.99 -17.90 26.48
CA GLU A 302 5.23 -17.56 27.89
C GLU A 302 4.37 -18.40 28.86
N ASN A 303 3.23 -18.93 28.38
CA ASN A 303 2.41 -19.91 29.12
C ASN A 303 2.96 -21.35 29.04
N LYS A 304 4.20 -21.54 28.56
CA LYS A 304 4.84 -22.87 28.38
C LYS A 304 4.08 -23.79 27.42
N GLY A 305 3.29 -23.22 26.52
CA GLY A 305 2.66 -23.95 25.42
C GLY A 305 3.64 -24.19 24.27
N THR A 306 3.28 -25.11 23.39
CA THR A 306 3.99 -25.39 22.15
C THR A 306 3.11 -24.91 21.00
N TYR A 307 3.70 -24.15 20.08
CA TYR A 307 3.02 -23.74 18.86
C TYR A 307 2.97 -24.90 17.88
N SER A 308 1.82 -25.09 17.25
CA SER A 308 1.64 -26.02 16.16
C SER A 308 0.90 -25.36 15.01
N ILE A 309 1.39 -25.60 13.81
CA ILE A 309 0.73 -25.29 12.56
C ILE A 309 0.00 -26.56 12.15
N THR A 310 -1.27 -26.45 11.79
CA THR A 310 -2.05 -27.56 11.26
C THR A 310 -2.58 -27.16 9.90
N LEU A 311 -2.27 -27.96 8.88
CA LEU A 311 -2.87 -27.81 7.56
C LEU A 311 -4.27 -28.43 7.58
N ALA A 312 -5.29 -27.63 7.28
CA ALA A 312 -6.63 -28.12 7.02
C ALA A 312 -6.81 -28.50 5.54
N ASP A 313 -6.15 -27.79 4.62
CA ASP A 313 -6.04 -28.10 3.19
C ASP A 313 -4.78 -27.45 2.58
N LYS A 314 -4.56 -27.55 1.26
CA LYS A 314 -3.37 -27.03 0.56
C LYS A 314 -3.08 -25.54 0.82
N ASP A 315 -4.13 -24.75 1.04
CA ASP A 315 -4.05 -23.29 1.24
C ASP A 315 -4.73 -22.83 2.55
N ASP A 316 -5.18 -23.77 3.40
CA ASP A 316 -5.84 -23.46 4.67
C ASP A 316 -5.02 -24.03 5.83
N PHE A 317 -4.57 -23.17 6.72
CA PHE A 317 -3.78 -23.56 7.87
C PHE A 317 -4.21 -22.78 9.11
N THR A 318 -4.03 -23.43 10.25
CA THR A 318 -4.28 -22.82 11.56
C THR A 318 -3.00 -22.87 12.37
N VAL A 319 -2.68 -21.77 13.06
CA VAL A 319 -1.65 -21.77 14.09
C VAL A 319 -2.36 -21.82 15.43
N SER A 320 -2.01 -22.80 16.24
CA SER A 320 -2.54 -22.97 17.58
C SER A 320 -1.41 -23.06 18.59
N CYS A 321 -1.72 -22.77 19.85
CA CYS A 321 -0.80 -23.01 20.96
C CYS A 321 -1.45 -23.96 21.96
N SER A 322 -0.69 -24.94 22.46
CA SER A 322 -1.18 -25.87 23.48
C SER A 322 -1.54 -25.22 24.83
N CYS A 323 -1.25 -23.92 25.02
CA CYS A 323 -1.71 -23.17 26.18
C CYS A 323 -3.20 -22.77 26.12
N GLY A 324 -3.91 -23.08 25.02
CA GLY A 324 -5.36 -22.87 24.90
C GLY A 324 -5.81 -21.44 24.61
N VAL A 325 -4.87 -20.50 24.47
CA VAL A 325 -5.15 -19.11 24.10
C VAL A 325 -5.29 -19.02 22.58
N SER A 326 -6.45 -18.55 22.10
CA SER A 326 -6.72 -18.39 20.68
C SER A 326 -6.79 -16.90 20.29
N PRO A 327 -6.26 -16.52 19.11
CA PRO A 327 -6.47 -15.20 18.53
C PRO A 327 -7.95 -14.87 18.25
N ASP A 328 -8.83 -15.87 18.20
CA ASP A 328 -10.25 -15.76 17.83
C ASP A 328 -11.20 -15.58 19.03
N ALA A 329 -10.69 -15.61 20.26
CA ALA A 329 -11.51 -15.39 21.45
C ALA A 329 -11.82 -13.89 21.62
N PRO A 330 -13.09 -13.49 21.84
CA PRO A 330 -13.46 -12.09 22.01
C PRO A 330 -12.83 -11.52 23.27
N THR A 331 -11.90 -10.58 23.11
CA THR A 331 -11.30 -9.84 24.23
C THR A 331 -12.09 -8.56 24.48
N ASN A 332 -12.97 -8.59 25.48
CA ASN A 332 -13.59 -7.39 26.05
C ASN A 332 -12.54 -6.61 26.86
N VAL A 333 -11.71 -5.80 26.23
CA VAL A 333 -10.89 -4.81 26.95
C VAL A 333 -10.79 -3.55 26.10
N SER A 334 -11.26 -2.44 26.67
CA SER A 334 -11.08 -1.08 26.18
C SER A 334 -9.66 -0.82 25.69
N ASP A 335 -9.56 -0.16 24.53
CA ASP A 335 -8.31 0.42 24.00
C ASP A 335 -7.78 1.50 24.95
N GLU A 336 -7.18 1.09 26.07
CA GLU A 336 -6.12 1.89 26.66
C GLU A 336 -4.97 1.84 25.66
N LYS A 337 -4.81 2.94 24.91
CA LYS A 337 -3.55 3.26 24.22
C LYS A 337 -2.43 3.08 25.25
N SER A 338 -1.73 1.94 25.19
CA SER A 338 -0.46 1.80 25.86
C SER A 338 0.49 2.73 25.14
N ALA A 339 0.57 3.98 25.59
CA ALA A 339 1.73 4.80 25.30
C ALA A 339 2.93 3.98 25.77
N GLU A 340 3.79 3.56 24.83
CA GLU A 340 5.09 3.00 25.17
C GLU A 340 5.73 3.99 26.15
N LYS A 341 5.88 3.60 27.41
CA LYS A 341 6.57 4.42 28.39
C LYS A 341 8.04 4.40 28.02
N VAL A 342 8.43 5.40 27.25
CA VAL A 342 9.82 5.65 26.87
C VAL A 342 10.62 5.83 28.15
N SER A 343 11.64 5.01 28.37
CA SER A 343 12.46 5.16 29.57
C SER A 343 13.16 6.54 29.54
N PRO A 344 13.31 7.23 30.69
CA PRO A 344 14.04 8.49 30.75
C PRO A 344 15.48 8.36 30.24
N GLU A 345 16.09 7.19 30.43
CA GLU A 345 17.44 6.86 29.95
C GLU A 345 17.50 6.82 28.42
N LEU A 346 16.50 6.21 27.77
CA LEU A 346 16.38 6.18 26.32
C LEU A 346 16.17 7.58 25.75
N LEU A 347 15.27 8.38 26.36
CA LEU A 347 15.07 9.77 25.94
C LEU A 347 16.35 10.59 26.07
N GLN A 348 17.11 10.42 27.15
CA GLN A 348 18.38 11.11 27.33
C GLN A 348 19.43 10.70 26.27
N LYS A 349 19.47 9.42 25.88
CA LYS A 349 20.33 8.95 24.78
C LYS A 349 19.93 9.58 23.45
N ILE A 350 18.63 9.61 23.15
CA ILE A 350 18.11 10.24 21.93
C ILE A 350 18.43 11.74 21.91
N GLU A 351 18.20 12.45 23.01
CA GLU A 351 18.55 13.87 23.13
C GLU A 351 20.05 14.12 22.94
N SER A 352 20.89 13.25 23.51
CA SER A 352 22.35 13.35 23.36
C SER A 352 22.76 13.14 21.91
N TYR A 353 22.14 12.18 21.22
CA TYR A 353 22.34 11.97 19.79
C TYR A 353 21.90 13.19 18.97
N ILE A 354 20.70 13.74 19.22
CA ILE A 354 20.18 14.93 18.52
C ILE A 354 21.14 16.13 18.65
N LYS A 355 21.80 16.30 19.80
CA LYS A 355 22.75 17.38 20.07
C LYS A 355 24.17 17.10 19.53
N SER A 356 24.42 15.93 18.98
CA SER A 356 25.76 15.52 18.52
C SER A 356 26.09 16.00 17.11
N ASP A 357 27.39 16.10 16.83
CA ASP A 357 27.90 16.29 15.46
C ASP A 357 27.53 15.12 14.54
N GLU A 358 27.37 13.91 15.12
CA GLU A 358 26.95 12.71 14.41
C GLU A 358 25.56 12.91 13.79
N PHE A 359 24.57 13.40 14.54
CA PHE A 359 23.23 13.67 14.00
C PHE A 359 23.25 14.73 12.90
N THR A 360 24.07 15.77 13.04
CA THR A 360 24.23 16.81 12.01
C THR A 360 24.82 16.24 10.73
N SER A 361 25.88 15.42 10.83
CA SER A 361 26.48 14.71 9.70
C SER A 361 25.48 13.74 9.06
N ASN A 362 24.76 12.96 9.88
CA ASN A 362 23.81 11.96 9.42
C ASN A 362 22.64 12.59 8.64
N LYS A 363 22.15 13.77 9.08
CA LYS A 363 21.14 14.55 8.36
C LYS A 363 21.64 15.04 6.99
N ALA A 364 22.87 15.53 6.93
CA ALA A 364 23.45 16.03 5.68
C ALA A 364 23.64 14.91 4.65
N GLU A 365 24.12 13.75 5.08
CA GLU A 365 24.26 12.57 4.23
C GLU A 365 22.91 12.04 3.74
N LEU A 366 21.90 11.99 4.61
CA LEU A 366 20.53 11.60 4.26
C LEU A 366 19.96 12.49 3.14
N VAL A 367 20.10 13.81 3.28
CA VAL A 367 19.66 14.79 2.26
C VAL A 367 20.39 14.56 0.93
N ALA A 368 21.70 14.30 0.98
CA ALA A 368 22.51 14.03 -0.21
C ALA A 368 22.03 12.75 -0.93
N ILE A 369 21.70 11.68 -0.21
CA ILE A 369 21.14 10.46 -0.82
C ILE A 369 19.83 10.74 -1.54
N PHE A 370 18.90 11.49 -0.94
CA PHE A 370 17.66 11.87 -1.62
C PHE A 370 17.93 12.69 -2.90
N ASP A 371 18.92 13.59 -2.87
CA ASP A 371 19.32 14.36 -4.06
C ASP A 371 19.96 13.50 -5.15
N GLU A 372 20.65 12.43 -4.78
CA GLU A 372 21.13 11.42 -5.73
C GLU A 372 19.96 10.63 -6.34
N ILE A 373 19.02 10.15 -5.52
CA ILE A 373 17.82 9.43 -5.97
C ILE A 373 17.00 10.31 -6.93
N LEU A 374 16.85 11.60 -6.64
CA LEU A 374 16.12 12.55 -7.51
C LEU A 374 16.75 12.73 -8.90
N LYS A 375 18.04 12.42 -9.08
CA LYS A 375 18.71 12.52 -10.38
C LYS A 375 18.53 11.28 -11.26
N ILE A 376 18.07 10.16 -10.68
CA ILE A 376 17.88 8.91 -11.41
C ILE A 376 16.60 8.98 -12.23
N ASP A 377 16.69 8.69 -13.53
CA ASP A 377 15.51 8.35 -14.34
C ASP A 377 15.18 6.86 -14.14
N PRO A 378 14.05 6.50 -13.54
CA PRO A 378 13.74 5.10 -13.29
C PRO A 378 13.37 4.31 -14.56
N TYR A 379 13.21 4.96 -15.72
CA TYR A 379 12.74 4.33 -16.96
C TYR A 379 13.83 3.99 -17.96
N ASP A 380 15.10 4.32 -17.68
CA ASP A 380 16.24 3.91 -18.48
C ASP A 380 17.04 2.78 -17.80
N VAL A 381 17.89 2.09 -18.58
CA VAL A 381 18.71 0.97 -18.07
C VAL A 381 19.78 1.50 -17.09
N ALA A 382 20.35 2.66 -17.36
CA ALA A 382 21.40 3.26 -16.54
C ALA A 382 20.90 3.63 -15.13
N GLY A 383 19.63 4.01 -15.02
CA GLY A 383 18.97 4.39 -13.80
C GLY A 383 18.66 3.20 -12.90
N ASP A 384 18.40 2.01 -13.46
CA ASP A 384 18.26 0.80 -12.66
C ASP A 384 19.58 0.40 -12.00
N GLU A 385 20.68 0.46 -12.75
CA GLU A 385 22.02 0.22 -12.19
C GLU A 385 22.38 1.27 -11.13
N ALA A 386 22.07 2.55 -11.38
CA ALA A 386 22.29 3.61 -10.42
C ALA A 386 21.47 3.42 -9.14
N ALA A 387 20.20 3.02 -9.27
CA ALA A 387 19.33 2.73 -8.13
C ALA A 387 19.84 1.51 -7.33
N GLY A 388 20.32 0.47 -8.00
CA GLY A 388 20.94 -0.69 -7.35
C GLY A 388 22.17 -0.30 -6.51
N LYS A 389 23.05 0.54 -7.04
CA LYS A 389 24.23 1.06 -6.31
C LYS A 389 23.84 1.88 -5.08
N ILE A 390 22.78 2.70 -5.17
CA ILE A 390 22.27 3.45 -4.01
C ILE A 390 21.64 2.49 -3.00
N ALA A 391 20.87 1.48 -3.44
CA ALA A 391 20.27 0.49 -2.56
C ALA A 391 21.33 -0.27 -1.74
N GLU A 392 22.41 -0.73 -2.39
CA GLU A 392 23.53 -1.39 -1.71
C GLU A 392 24.23 -0.45 -0.71
N ARG A 393 24.38 0.84 -1.05
CA ARG A 393 24.92 1.85 -0.12
C ARG A 393 24.01 2.07 1.09
N ILE A 394 22.69 2.08 0.91
CA ILE A 394 21.71 2.23 2.01
C ILE A 394 21.83 1.02 2.95
N GLU A 395 21.79 -0.19 2.40
CA GLU A 395 21.87 -1.45 3.15
C GLU A 395 23.16 -1.56 3.98
N ASN A 396 24.28 -1.10 3.42
CA ASN A 396 25.59 -1.14 4.08
C ASN A 396 25.90 0.11 4.91
N SER A 397 25.02 1.12 4.94
CA SER A 397 25.29 2.39 5.62
C SER A 397 25.45 2.22 7.13
N GLN A 398 26.38 2.96 7.73
CA GLN A 398 26.49 3.06 9.20
C GLN A 398 25.56 4.14 9.78
N ASN A 399 24.99 4.97 8.92
CA ASN A 399 24.04 6.00 9.30
C ASN A 399 22.64 5.40 9.42
N THR A 400 22.15 5.30 10.65
CA THR A 400 20.84 4.69 10.94
C THR A 400 19.66 5.52 10.43
N LEU A 401 19.81 6.83 10.21
CA LEU A 401 18.77 7.60 9.53
C LEU A 401 18.59 7.12 8.09
N ILE A 402 19.69 6.83 7.39
CA ILE A 402 19.63 6.32 6.02
C ILE A 402 18.97 4.94 5.98
N LYS A 403 19.42 4.01 6.83
CA LYS A 403 18.87 2.65 6.89
C LYS A 403 17.38 2.61 7.21
N THR A 404 16.93 3.43 8.16
CA THR A 404 15.55 3.39 8.64
C THR A 404 14.59 4.23 7.78
N LEU A 405 15.04 5.37 7.25
CA LEU A 405 14.14 6.37 6.65
C LEU A 405 14.20 6.42 5.12
N VAL A 406 15.21 5.84 4.47
CA VAL A 406 15.32 5.86 3.01
C VAL A 406 14.72 4.59 2.43
N ILE A 407 13.72 4.74 1.56
CA ILE A 407 13.17 3.63 0.79
C ILE A 407 14.25 3.01 -0.11
N ASN A 408 14.18 1.69 -0.34
CA ASN A 408 15.04 1.05 -1.33
C ASN A 408 14.67 1.57 -2.74
N PRO A 409 15.54 2.39 -3.40
CA PRO A 409 15.19 3.03 -4.66
C PRO A 409 15.07 2.03 -5.81
N GLN A 410 15.84 0.92 -5.79
CA GLN A 410 15.77 -0.12 -6.81
C GLN A 410 14.41 -0.82 -6.80
N SER A 411 13.96 -1.26 -5.63
CA SER A 411 12.65 -1.91 -5.47
C SER A 411 11.49 -0.96 -5.81
N PHE A 412 11.60 0.30 -5.37
CA PHE A 412 10.62 1.34 -5.69
C PHE A 412 10.51 1.58 -7.20
N TYR A 413 11.63 1.81 -7.88
CA TYR A 413 11.66 2.09 -9.32
C TYR A 413 11.27 0.88 -10.18
N LYS A 414 11.65 -0.33 -9.77
CA LYS A 414 11.13 -1.55 -10.38
C LYS A 414 9.60 -1.58 -10.36
N SER A 415 8.99 -1.25 -9.23
CA SER A 415 7.53 -1.21 -9.09
C SER A 415 6.87 -0.15 -9.99
N LEU A 416 7.50 1.02 -10.15
CA LEU A 416 7.03 2.06 -11.07
C LEU A 416 7.04 1.58 -12.53
N ARG A 417 8.15 0.96 -12.96
CA ARG A 417 8.30 0.44 -14.33
C ARG A 417 7.31 -0.68 -14.63
N GLU A 418 7.22 -1.67 -13.74
CA GLU A 418 6.30 -2.79 -13.92
C GLU A 418 4.85 -2.32 -13.97
N ASN A 419 4.47 -1.35 -13.14
CA ASN A 419 3.12 -0.79 -13.17
C ASN A 419 2.84 -0.07 -14.50
N GLN A 420 3.77 0.77 -14.96
CA GLN A 420 3.65 1.46 -16.25
C GLN A 420 3.53 0.45 -17.41
N GLN A 421 4.37 -0.59 -17.42
CA GLN A 421 4.35 -1.64 -18.43
C GLN A 421 3.01 -2.39 -18.46
N ARG A 422 2.46 -2.76 -17.30
CA ARG A 422 1.12 -3.40 -17.22
C ARG A 422 0.04 -2.55 -17.86
N ILE A 423 0.10 -1.24 -17.68
CA ILE A 423 -0.91 -0.31 -18.19
C ILE A 423 -0.72 -0.10 -19.70
N ASP A 424 0.53 0.00 -20.17
CA ASP A 424 0.83 0.05 -21.60
C ASP A 424 0.38 -1.23 -22.33
N ASP A 425 0.55 -2.40 -21.71
CA ASP A 425 0.08 -3.66 -22.29
C ASP A 425 -1.44 -3.79 -22.27
N LEU A 426 -2.11 -3.28 -21.22
CA LEU A 426 -3.57 -3.16 -21.20
C LEU A 426 -4.06 -2.26 -22.35
N VAL A 427 -3.45 -1.11 -22.58
CA VAL A 427 -3.81 -0.20 -23.69
C VAL A 427 -3.67 -0.92 -25.03
N LYS A 428 -2.59 -1.65 -25.26
CA LYS A 428 -2.41 -2.46 -26.48
C LYS A 428 -3.49 -3.52 -26.63
N LYS A 429 -3.84 -4.24 -25.56
CA LYS A 429 -4.90 -5.28 -25.56
C LYS A 429 -6.28 -4.67 -25.85
N LEU A 430 -6.55 -3.46 -25.36
CA LEU A 430 -7.81 -2.74 -25.58
C LEU A 430 -7.95 -2.15 -26.99
N ALA A 431 -6.83 -1.94 -27.70
CA ALA A 431 -6.83 -1.48 -29.09
C ALA A 431 -7.11 -2.59 -30.12
N GLN A 432 -7.05 -3.86 -29.69
CA GLN A 432 -7.41 -5.05 -30.47
C GLN A 432 -8.90 -5.38 -30.30
#